data_AF-A0A523GRA1-F1
#
_entry.id   AF-A0A523GRA1-F1
#
_cell.length_a   1.000
_cell.length_b   1.000
_cell.length_c   1.000
_cell.angle_alpha   90.00
_cell.angle_beta   90.00
_cell.angle_gamma   90.00
#
_symmetry.space_group_name_H-M   'P 1'
#
loop_
_entity.id
_entity.type
_entity.pdbx_description
1 polymer ?
#
loop_
_entity_poly.entity_id
_entity_poly.type
_entity_poly.pdbx_seq_one_letter_code
_entity_poly.pdbx_strand_id
1 'polypeptide(L)' 'MMKYSFVAFTLLLLLLTACEGKKSLDGHPMDKPPPSADAPRDSEPNFDDLDDPEPDKPNKW' A
#
# COMPACT_ATOMS: atom_id res chain seq x y z
N MET A 1 -31.91 -34.19 2.42
CA MET A 1 -31.03 -33.31 1.59
C MET A 1 -30.13 -32.54 2.57
N MET A 2 -28.85 -32.32 2.26
CA MET A 2 -27.75 -31.91 3.19
C MET A 2 -27.09 -33.06 3.98
N LYS A 3 -26.38 -33.94 3.28
CA LYS A 3 -25.50 -34.98 3.85
C LYS A 3 -24.02 -34.61 3.82
N TYR A 4 -23.68 -33.52 3.13
CA TYR A 4 -22.29 -33.10 2.91
C TYR A 4 -21.96 -31.77 3.59
N SER A 5 -22.86 -31.21 4.39
CA SER A 5 -22.63 -29.92 5.04
C SER A 5 -21.40 -29.96 5.93
N PHE A 6 -21.20 -31.05 6.68
CA PHE A 6 -20.00 -31.24 7.49
C PHE A 6 -18.72 -31.20 6.65
N VAL A 7 -18.70 -31.93 5.54
CA VAL A 7 -17.55 -31.95 4.61
C VAL A 7 -17.32 -30.56 4.00
N ALA A 8 -18.38 -29.87 3.60
CA ALA A 8 -18.30 -28.52 3.06
C ALA A 8 -17.74 -27.51 4.07
N PHE A 9 -18.16 -27.58 5.34
CA PHE A 9 -17.62 -26.74 6.40
C PHE A 9 -16.14 -27.03 6.67
N THR A 10 -15.73 -28.30 6.68
CA THR A 10 -14.31 -28.66 6.88
C THR A 10 -13.43 -28.16 5.74
N LEU A 11 -13.90 -28.25 4.49
CA LEU A 11 -13.18 -27.73 3.32
C LEU A 11 -13.09 -26.21 3.33
N LEU A 12 -14.16 -25.52 3.73
CA LEU A 12 -14.18 -24.06 3.85
C LEU A 12 -13.18 -23.56 4.89
N LEU A 13 -13.12 -24.21 6.04
CA LEU A 13 -12.14 -23.88 7.09
C LEU A 13 -10.71 -24.12 6.62
N LEU A 14 -10.45 -25.24 5.93
CA LEU A 14 -9.14 -25.54 5.37
C LEU A 14 -8.70 -24.45 4.36
N LEU A 15 -9.60 -24.03 3.47
CA LEU A 15 -9.34 -22.97 2.49
C LEU A 15 -9.08 -21.61 3.15
N LEU A 16 -9.79 -21.28 4.23
CA LEU A 16 -9.53 -20.05 5.00
C LEU A 16 -8.13 -20.06 5.62
N THR A 17 -7.68 -21.20 6.16
CA THR A 17 -6.33 -21.32 6.74
C THR A 17 -5.21 -21.32 5.69
N ALA A 18 -5.51 -21.76 4.46
CA ALA A 18 -4.56 -21.75 3.34
C ALA A 18 -4.43 -20.39 2.66
N CYS A 19 -5.32 -19.43 2.96
CA CYS A 19 -5.24 -18.07 2.47
C CYS A 19 -4.26 -17.27 3.35
N GLU A 20 -2.96 -17.37 3.07
CA GLU A 20 -1.93 -16.55 3.73
C GLU A 20 -2.08 -15.06 3.34
N GLY A 21 -2.86 -14.30 4.10
CA GLY A 21 -3.20 -12.90 3.84
C GLY A 21 -2.09 -11.86 4.07
N LYS A 22 -0.82 -12.19 3.82
CA LYS A 22 0.32 -11.25 4.02
C LYS A 22 1.14 -11.00 2.77
N LYS A 23 0.83 -11.73 1.70
CA LYS A 23 1.49 -11.57 0.40
C LYS A 23 0.47 -10.96 -0.55
N SER A 24 0.90 -9.91 -1.22
CA SER A 24 0.23 -9.35 -2.39
C SER A 24 -0.01 -10.43 -3.45
N LEU A 25 -0.87 -10.15 -4.43
CA LEU A 25 -1.17 -11.06 -5.55
C LEU A 25 0.09 -11.44 -6.37
N ASP A 26 1.10 -10.58 -6.35
CA ASP A 26 2.43 -10.75 -6.97
C ASP A 26 3.44 -11.47 -6.05
N GLY A 27 3.02 -11.90 -4.85
CA GLY A 27 3.85 -12.63 -3.90
C GLY A 27 4.74 -11.75 -3.01
N HIS A 28 4.68 -10.43 -3.13
CA HIS A 28 5.48 -9.52 -2.31
C HIS A 28 4.85 -9.28 -0.92
N PRO A 29 5.66 -9.10 0.14
CA PRO A 29 5.15 -8.79 1.46
C PRO A 29 4.43 -7.43 1.46
N MET A 30 3.13 -7.44 1.80
CA MET A 30 2.29 -6.24 1.92
C MET A 30 2.70 -5.33 3.09
N ASP A 31 3.57 -5.82 3.98
CA ASP A 31 4.03 -5.11 5.16
C ASP A 31 4.95 -3.92 4.81
N LYS A 32 5.56 -3.93 3.61
CA LYS A 32 6.39 -2.83 3.14
C LYS A 32 5.61 -2.04 2.08
N PRO A 33 5.50 -0.71 2.23
CA PRO A 33 4.95 0.10 1.15
C PRO A 33 5.83 -0.04 -0.10
N PRO A 34 5.28 0.18 -1.31
CA PRO A 34 6.08 0.14 -2.53
C PRO A 34 7.24 1.16 -2.42
N PRO A 35 8.41 0.90 -3.02
CA PRO A 35 9.55 1.82 -2.97
C PRO A 35 9.25 3.26 -3.40
N SER A 36 8.17 3.46 -4.16
CA SER A 36 7.66 4.77 -4.56
C SER A 36 7.00 5.57 -3.42
N ALA A 37 6.63 4.94 -2.30
CA ALA A 37 6.12 5.62 -1.12
C ALA A 37 7.24 6.26 -0.29
N ASP A 38 8.45 5.71 -0.36
CA ASP A 38 9.65 6.24 0.30
C ASP A 38 10.41 7.23 -0.61
N ALA A 39 9.98 7.38 -1.86
CA ALA A 39 10.62 8.30 -2.80
C ALA A 39 10.23 9.76 -2.47
N PRO A 40 11.18 10.71 -2.50
CA PRO A 40 10.88 12.13 -2.38
C PRO A 40 9.82 12.53 -3.40
N ARG A 41 8.80 13.25 -2.96
CA ARG A 41 7.74 13.69 -3.86
C ARG A 41 8.24 14.93 -4.58
N ASP A 42 8.19 14.95 -5.91
CA ASP A 42 8.57 16.13 -6.71
C ASP A 42 7.74 17.39 -6.38
N SER A 43 6.64 17.23 -5.65
CA SER A 43 5.71 18.28 -5.20
C SER A 43 5.80 18.56 -3.70
N GLU A 44 6.85 18.10 -3.03
CA GLU A 44 7.11 18.49 -1.65
C GLU A 44 7.54 19.97 -1.62
N PRO A 45 6.92 20.82 -0.78
CA PRO A 45 7.31 22.23 -0.69
C PRO A 45 8.75 22.34 -0.21
N ASN A 46 9.57 23.10 -0.93
CA ASN A 46 10.89 23.47 -0.44
C ASN A 46 10.73 24.58 0.59
N PHE A 47 10.92 24.26 1.87
CA PHE A 47 10.80 25.25 2.95
C PHE A 47 12.05 26.15 3.06
N ASP A 48 13.15 25.78 2.40
CA ASP A 48 14.36 26.62 2.35
C ASP A 48 14.12 27.91 1.56
N ASP A 49 13.11 27.95 0.69
CA ASP A 49 12.72 29.13 -0.08
C ASP A 49 11.82 30.10 0.72
N LEU A 50 11.38 29.73 1.94
CA LEU A 50 10.50 30.55 2.78
C LEU A 50 11.24 31.48 3.75
N ASP A 51 12.54 31.24 3.98
CA ASP A 51 13.38 32.08 4.85
C ASP A 51 13.96 33.30 4.10
N ASP A 52 13.72 33.43 2.80
CA ASP A 52 14.18 34.56 2.00
C ASP A 52 13.11 35.67 2.01
N PRO A 53 13.34 36.83 2.65
CA PRO A 53 12.35 37.90 2.79
C PRO A 53 12.09 38.69 1.50
N GLU A 54 12.49 38.20 0.33
CA GLU A 54 12.30 38.88 -0.95
C GLU A 54 10.96 38.51 -1.60
N PRO A 55 9.99 39.45 -1.68
CA PRO A 55 8.79 39.21 -2.45
C PRO A 55 9.15 39.26 -3.94
N ASP A 56 8.58 38.35 -4.71
CA ASP A 56 8.41 38.47 -6.16
C ASP A 56 9.61 38.05 -7.04
N LYS A 57 9.90 36.74 -7.09
CA LYS A 57 10.55 36.13 -8.27
C LYS A 57 9.51 35.37 -9.10
N PRO A 58 9.23 35.77 -10.36
CA PRO A 58 8.25 35.07 -11.18
C PRO A 58 8.79 33.69 -11.54
N ASN A 59 8.04 32.68 -11.14
CA ASN A 59 8.23 31.27 -11.45
C ASN A 59 8.41 31.07 -12.96
N LYS A 60 9.60 30.59 -13.34
CA LYS A 60 9.93 30.20 -14.71
C LYS A 60 9.37 28.80 -14.95
N TRP A 61 8.29 28.74 -15.74
CA TRP A 61 7.67 27.53 -16.24
C TRP A 61 8.64 26.69 -17.08
#